data_AF-A0A958EGR1-F1
#
_entry.id   AF-A0A958EGR1-F1
#
_cell.length_a   1.000
_cell.length_b   1.000
_cell.length_c   1.000
_cell.angle_alpha   90.00
_cell.angle_beta   90.00
_cell.angle_gamma   90.00
#
_symmetry.space_group_name_H-M   'P 1'
#
loop_
_entity.id
_entity.type
_entity.pdbx_description
1 polymer ?
#
loop_
_entity_poly.entity_id
_entity_poly.type
_entity_poly.pdbx_seq_one_letter_code
_entity_poly.pdbx_strand_id
1 'polypeptide(L)'
;MRPSLFILFFTVALSQSGKHWYYFIDQNKLAINGYDPVAYFISNQAEKGNPKFQSNYEDVLYQFSSLQNLEHFQKDPSKYVPRFGGWCAFVMAVFKEKAGFAQGRSDSDPTNFKIINNQLYLFTKTPGFDGLEKWNLNDESIMIERAEKFWKSRVMRGEKYPVKPDGIAVDARMELLDFQPLIGSWEGSNQWLVDPKTKKYSRKTPGKWIFEYDYKGYCIKDDFYYPNPLWAGPATRIYDAMKEKWFMMYMPLAQPIEYSWKMEGYFDEKGRLHGEFKSKDAQGEYIQKILFYDIEADSFKWKADRSYDNGATWIEDRVILEMKRVK
;
A
#
# COMPACT_ATOMS: atom_id res chain seq x y z
N MET A 1 -28.97 43.38 -39.14
CA MET A 1 -28.79 41.97 -38.71
C MET A 1 -27.39 41.87 -38.08
N ARG A 2 -27.29 41.63 -36.77
CA ARG A 2 -26.00 41.39 -36.08
C ARG A 2 -25.78 39.87 -36.02
N PRO A 3 -24.60 39.33 -36.36
CA PRO A 3 -24.36 37.90 -36.24
C PRO A 3 -24.09 37.55 -34.77
N SER A 4 -24.92 36.68 -34.21
CA SER A 4 -24.71 36.13 -32.87
C SER A 4 -23.58 35.12 -32.92
N LEU A 5 -22.50 35.38 -32.18
CA LEU A 5 -21.37 34.48 -31.99
C LEU A 5 -21.78 33.38 -31.00
N PHE A 6 -22.01 32.16 -31.49
CA PHE A 6 -22.22 30.99 -30.65
C PHE A 6 -20.86 30.47 -30.15
N ILE A 7 -20.58 30.64 -28.86
CA ILE A 7 -19.44 30.01 -28.20
C ILE A 7 -19.89 28.62 -27.74
N LEU A 8 -19.39 27.57 -28.42
CA LEU A 8 -19.60 26.19 -28.00
C LEU A 8 -18.65 25.87 -26.83
N PHE A 9 -19.21 25.65 -25.64
CA PHE A 9 -18.47 25.01 -24.55
C PHE A 9 -18.43 23.50 -24.79
N PHE A 10 -17.31 22.98 -25.26
CA PHE A 10 -17.03 21.55 -25.22
C PHE A 10 -16.67 21.16 -23.78
N THR A 11 -17.64 20.69 -23.00
CA THR A 11 -17.35 19.91 -21.80
C THR A 11 -16.96 18.51 -22.23
N VAL A 12 -15.67 18.29 -22.47
CA VAL A 12 -15.12 16.93 -22.53
C VAL A 12 -15.20 16.39 -21.10
N ALA A 13 -16.11 15.47 -20.84
CA ALA A 13 -16.04 14.63 -19.65
C ALA A 13 -14.76 13.78 -19.79
N LEU A 14 -13.66 14.23 -19.18
CA LEU A 14 -12.46 13.42 -19.07
C LEU A 14 -12.81 12.18 -18.26
N SER A 15 -12.87 11.04 -18.95
CA SER A 15 -12.75 9.73 -18.31
C SER A 15 -11.50 9.76 -17.45
N GLN A 16 -11.68 9.60 -16.14
CA GLN A 16 -10.62 9.61 -15.15
C GLN A 16 -9.78 8.34 -15.30
N SER A 17 -8.76 8.34 -16.17
CA SER A 17 -7.79 7.25 -16.23
C SER A 17 -6.89 7.33 -14.99
N GLY A 18 -6.82 6.26 -14.22
CA GLY A 18 -6.17 6.22 -12.91
C GLY A 18 -4.73 5.71 -12.93
N LYS A 19 -3.99 5.86 -14.04
CA LYS A 19 -2.71 5.13 -14.21
C LYS A 19 -1.62 5.51 -13.19
N HIS A 20 -1.70 6.69 -12.57
CA HIS A 20 -0.67 7.19 -11.67
C HIS A 20 -1.22 7.67 -10.33
N TRP A 21 -2.24 7.00 -9.80
CA TRP A 21 -2.84 7.34 -8.50
C TRP A 21 -1.84 7.30 -7.33
N TYR A 22 -0.71 6.62 -7.51
CA TYR A 22 0.38 6.52 -6.54
C TYR A 22 1.39 7.69 -6.61
N TYR A 23 1.18 8.67 -7.49
CA TYR A 23 1.94 9.93 -7.50
C TYR A 23 1.51 10.83 -6.34
N PHE A 24 2.37 11.75 -5.96
CA PHE A 24 2.04 12.79 -5.00
C PHE A 24 1.22 13.87 -5.69
N ILE A 25 -0.09 13.86 -5.41
CA ILE A 25 -1.04 14.89 -5.83
C ILE A 25 -1.64 15.54 -4.59
N ASP A 26 -1.77 16.85 -4.62
CA ASP A 26 -2.34 17.58 -3.48
C ASP A 26 -3.86 17.38 -3.38
N GLN A 27 -4.46 17.98 -2.36
CA GLN A 27 -5.91 17.88 -2.12
C GLN A 27 -6.77 18.47 -3.25
N ASN A 28 -6.19 19.34 -4.07
CA ASN A 28 -6.82 19.93 -5.26
C ASN A 28 -6.49 19.14 -6.55
N LYS A 29 -5.88 17.95 -6.41
CA LYS A 29 -5.45 17.07 -7.51
C LYS A 29 -4.34 17.68 -8.38
N LEU A 30 -3.52 18.57 -7.83
CA LEU A 30 -2.42 19.22 -8.53
C LEU A 30 -1.09 18.51 -8.25
N ALA A 31 -0.27 18.38 -9.30
CA ALA A 31 1.13 18.00 -9.15
C ALA A 31 1.88 19.07 -8.34
N ILE A 32 2.88 18.64 -7.54
CA ILE A 32 3.84 19.54 -6.89
C ILE A 32 3.15 20.66 -6.10
N ASN A 33 1.98 20.39 -5.50
CA ASN A 33 1.16 21.39 -4.81
C ASN A 33 0.87 22.66 -5.68
N GLY A 34 0.73 22.51 -6.99
CA GLY A 34 0.47 23.58 -7.95
C GLY A 34 1.69 24.46 -8.29
N TYR A 35 2.91 24.02 -8.01
CA TYR A 35 4.12 24.72 -8.47
C TYR A 35 4.47 24.35 -9.92
N ASP A 36 5.08 25.29 -10.62
CA ASP A 36 5.46 25.17 -12.02
C ASP A 36 6.68 24.22 -12.18
N PRO A 37 6.51 23.05 -12.82
CA PRO A 37 7.62 22.10 -13.01
C PRO A 37 8.71 22.63 -13.93
N VAL A 38 8.41 23.57 -14.84
CA VAL A 38 9.35 24.16 -15.79
C VAL A 38 10.23 25.23 -15.12
N ALA A 39 9.67 25.98 -14.17
CA ALA A 39 10.39 27.04 -13.45
C ALA A 39 11.64 26.52 -12.71
N TYR A 40 11.62 25.29 -12.21
CA TYR A 40 12.78 24.64 -11.60
C TYR A 40 13.99 24.53 -12.54
N PHE A 41 13.76 24.41 -13.84
CA PHE A 41 14.82 24.24 -14.84
C PHE A 41 15.24 25.55 -15.50
N ILE A 42 14.29 26.48 -15.69
CA ILE A 42 14.55 27.75 -16.36
C ILE A 42 15.01 28.83 -15.37
N SER A 43 14.24 29.02 -14.30
CA SER A 43 14.49 30.05 -13.28
C SER A 43 15.32 29.54 -12.11
N ASN A 44 15.51 28.22 -12.00
CA ASN A 44 16.07 27.54 -10.81
C ASN A 44 15.36 27.97 -9.51
N GLN A 45 14.03 28.09 -9.59
CA GLN A 45 13.17 28.55 -8.49
C GLN A 45 11.88 27.75 -8.46
N ALA A 46 11.32 27.62 -7.25
CA ALA A 46 9.98 27.10 -7.05
C ALA A 46 8.97 28.25 -7.24
N GLU A 47 8.35 28.33 -8.41
CA GLU A 47 7.33 29.33 -8.71
C GLU A 47 5.92 28.73 -8.63
N LYS A 48 4.98 29.45 -8.01
CA LYS A 48 3.57 29.03 -8.01
C LYS A 48 2.97 29.14 -9.41
N GLY A 49 2.27 28.08 -9.81
CA GLY A 49 1.51 28.06 -11.04
C GLY A 49 0.26 28.95 -10.98
N ASN A 50 -0.22 29.32 -12.16
CA ASN A 50 -1.47 30.04 -12.36
C ASN A 50 -2.53 29.06 -12.87
N PRO A 51 -3.71 28.94 -12.25
CA PRO A 51 -4.78 28.06 -12.72
C PRO A 51 -5.25 28.32 -14.17
N LYS A 52 -4.92 29.49 -14.74
CA LYS A 52 -5.17 29.81 -16.16
C LYS A 52 -4.25 29.05 -17.12
N PHE A 53 -3.07 28.62 -16.66
CA PHE A 53 -2.08 27.89 -17.46
C PHE A 53 -1.92 26.51 -16.84
N GLN A 54 -2.57 25.51 -17.43
CA GLN A 54 -2.56 24.15 -16.91
C GLN A 54 -2.55 23.12 -18.04
N SER A 55 -1.98 21.96 -17.77
CA SER A 55 -1.94 20.83 -18.69
C SER A 55 -2.06 19.54 -17.91
N ASN A 56 -2.79 18.58 -18.47
CA ASN A 56 -2.75 17.21 -17.96
C ASN A 56 -1.63 16.44 -18.63
N TYR A 57 -0.89 15.66 -17.86
CA TYR A 57 0.09 14.70 -18.34
C TYR A 57 0.10 13.49 -17.40
N GLU A 58 0.06 12.28 -17.95
CA GLU A 58 0.00 11.04 -17.15
C GLU A 58 -1.15 11.01 -16.12
N ASP A 59 -2.31 11.59 -16.47
CA ASP A 59 -3.49 11.74 -15.61
C ASP A 59 -3.27 12.65 -14.38
N VAL A 60 -2.20 13.45 -14.39
CA VAL A 60 -1.88 14.42 -13.35
C VAL A 60 -2.00 15.85 -13.92
N LEU A 61 -2.62 16.74 -13.14
CA LEU A 61 -2.82 18.14 -13.52
C LEU A 61 -1.63 18.99 -13.06
N TYR A 62 -0.93 19.62 -14.00
CA TYR A 62 0.17 20.55 -13.77
C TYR A 62 -0.29 21.99 -14.02
N GLN A 63 0.26 22.94 -13.25
CA GLN A 63 0.04 24.38 -13.44
C GLN A 63 1.36 25.08 -13.75
N PHE A 64 1.28 26.22 -14.43
CA PHE A 64 2.45 26.97 -14.91
C PHE A 64 2.35 28.44 -14.54
N SER A 65 3.47 29.08 -14.19
CA SER A 65 3.52 30.51 -13.83
C SER A 65 3.29 31.41 -15.05
N SER A 66 3.55 30.90 -16.25
CA SER A 66 3.40 31.62 -17.53
C SER A 66 2.91 30.73 -18.68
N LEU A 67 2.41 31.37 -19.74
CA LEU A 67 2.04 30.68 -20.99
C LEU A 67 3.28 30.03 -21.65
N GLN A 68 4.43 30.69 -21.58
CA GLN A 68 5.70 30.19 -22.12
C GLN A 68 6.12 28.88 -21.43
N ASN A 69 5.99 28.80 -20.11
CA ASN A 69 6.30 27.57 -19.38
C ASN A 69 5.32 26.44 -19.73
N LEU A 70 4.02 26.73 -19.89
CA LEU A 70 3.06 25.76 -20.41
C LEU A 70 3.48 25.23 -21.79
N GLU A 71 3.87 26.11 -22.71
CA GLU A 71 4.33 25.72 -24.05
C GLU A 71 5.63 24.90 -24.02
N HIS A 72 6.56 25.20 -23.10
CA HIS A 72 7.75 24.40 -22.87
C HIS A 72 7.39 22.99 -22.39
N PHE A 73 6.50 22.89 -21.40
CA PHE A 73 6.05 21.62 -20.88
C PHE A 73 5.36 20.78 -21.95
N GLN A 74 4.45 21.35 -22.72
CA GLN A 74 3.70 20.62 -23.76
C GLN A 74 4.59 20.05 -24.87
N LYS A 75 5.78 20.62 -25.10
CA LYS A 75 6.74 20.10 -26.10
C LYS A 75 7.45 18.84 -25.64
N ASP A 76 7.79 18.75 -24.36
CA ASP A 76 8.45 17.57 -23.77
C ASP A 76 8.14 17.48 -22.27
N PRO A 77 6.96 16.99 -21.88
CA PRO A 77 6.55 16.94 -20.48
C PRO A 77 7.49 16.10 -19.61
N SER A 78 8.00 14.99 -20.19
CA SER A 78 8.83 13.99 -19.51
C SER A 78 10.13 14.58 -18.93
N LYS A 79 10.62 15.68 -19.52
CA LYS A 79 11.79 16.42 -19.04
C LYS A 79 11.54 17.16 -17.72
N TYR A 80 10.31 17.61 -17.48
CA TYR A 80 9.98 18.54 -16.40
C TYR A 80 9.29 17.87 -15.21
N VAL A 81 8.69 16.69 -15.41
CA VAL A 81 8.02 15.98 -14.32
C VAL A 81 9.02 15.60 -13.22
N PRO A 82 8.61 15.68 -11.94
CA PRO A 82 9.49 15.32 -10.83
C PRO A 82 9.77 13.83 -10.85
N ARG A 83 11.01 13.47 -10.51
CA ARG A 83 11.37 12.09 -10.22
C ARG A 83 10.52 11.58 -9.07
N PHE A 84 10.23 10.28 -9.10
CA PHE A 84 9.43 9.59 -8.10
C PHE A 84 8.02 10.15 -7.90
N GLY A 85 7.42 10.69 -8.97
CA GLY A 85 6.03 11.15 -8.97
C GLY A 85 5.75 12.30 -7.99
N GLY A 86 6.77 13.08 -7.62
CA GLY A 86 6.64 14.24 -6.74
C GLY A 86 6.78 13.95 -5.25
N TRP A 87 7.05 12.71 -4.86
CA TRP A 87 7.34 12.35 -3.46
C TRP A 87 8.79 12.71 -3.07
N CYS A 88 9.06 12.80 -1.76
CA CYS A 88 10.39 13.05 -1.23
C CYS A 88 11.42 11.97 -1.62
N ALA A 89 12.45 12.36 -2.37
CA ALA A 89 13.51 11.46 -2.82
C ALA A 89 14.33 10.87 -1.65
N PHE A 90 14.61 11.66 -0.62
CA PHE A 90 15.37 11.19 0.54
C PHE A 90 14.65 10.07 1.29
N VAL A 91 13.34 10.22 1.56
CA VAL A 91 12.55 9.21 2.28
C VAL A 91 12.45 7.90 1.48
N MET A 92 12.54 7.95 0.15
CA MET A 92 12.66 6.74 -0.67
C MET A 92 14.05 6.11 -0.64
N ALA A 93 15.11 6.86 -0.35
CA ALA A 93 16.49 6.39 -0.41
C ALA A 93 17.06 5.92 0.94
N VAL A 94 16.42 6.28 2.06
CA VAL A 94 17.02 6.13 3.39
C VAL A 94 17.59 4.73 3.69
N PHE A 95 18.70 4.73 4.41
CA PHE A 95 19.20 3.54 5.11
C PHE A 95 18.52 3.50 6.48
N LYS A 96 17.66 2.50 6.71
CA LYS A 96 16.83 2.46 7.92
C LYS A 96 17.65 2.42 9.20
N GLU A 97 18.82 1.80 9.15
CA GLU A 97 19.77 1.70 10.26
C GLU A 97 20.42 3.04 10.59
N LYS A 98 20.65 3.91 9.60
CA LYS A 98 21.26 5.23 9.79
C LYS A 98 20.21 6.30 10.10
N ALA A 99 19.05 6.22 9.45
CA ALA A 99 17.99 7.20 9.56
C ALA A 99 17.07 6.96 10.77
N GLY A 100 17.01 5.73 11.29
CA GLY A 100 16.10 5.33 12.37
C GLY A 100 14.66 5.10 11.91
N PHE A 101 14.40 5.12 10.59
CA PHE A 101 13.09 4.84 10.00
C PHE A 101 13.23 4.19 8.61
N ALA A 102 12.23 3.40 8.22
CA ALA A 102 12.23 2.67 6.96
C ALA A 102 11.94 3.56 5.75
N GLN A 103 12.36 3.12 4.56
CA GLN A 103 11.96 3.75 3.29
C GLN A 103 10.44 3.88 3.22
N GLY A 104 9.97 4.96 2.62
CA GLY A 104 8.55 5.28 2.55
C GLY A 104 8.24 6.29 1.45
N ARG A 105 6.99 6.76 1.45
CA ARG A 105 6.56 7.92 0.67
C ARG A 105 6.18 9.01 1.66
N SER A 106 6.62 10.23 1.41
CA SER A 106 6.34 11.39 2.24
C SER A 106 6.27 12.63 1.35
N ASP A 107 5.31 13.49 1.65
CA ASP A 107 5.05 14.74 0.95
C ASP A 107 6.34 15.55 0.78
N SER A 108 6.54 16.08 -0.43
CA SER A 108 7.64 17.00 -0.68
C SER A 108 7.25 18.45 -0.36
N ASP A 109 8.21 19.25 0.06
CA ASP A 109 8.11 20.71 0.00
C ASP A 109 8.58 21.16 -1.41
N PRO A 110 7.73 21.82 -2.20
CA PRO A 110 8.09 22.31 -3.54
C PRO A 110 9.30 23.26 -3.55
N THR A 111 9.59 23.92 -2.43
CA THR A 111 10.74 24.85 -2.31
C THR A 111 12.04 24.15 -1.96
N ASN A 112 11.99 22.86 -1.61
CA ASN A 112 13.17 22.05 -1.28
C ASN A 112 13.43 21.04 -2.40
N PHE A 113 14.29 21.40 -3.35
CA PHE A 113 14.51 20.65 -4.58
C PHE A 113 15.98 20.63 -5.00
N LYS A 114 16.30 19.71 -5.91
CA LYS A 114 17.61 19.64 -6.60
C LYS A 114 17.41 19.12 -8.01
N ILE A 115 18.09 19.70 -8.99
CA ILE A 115 18.19 19.14 -10.34
C ILE A 115 19.43 18.25 -10.39
N ILE A 116 19.24 16.96 -10.69
CA ILE A 116 20.33 15.98 -10.83
C ILE A 116 20.19 15.30 -12.19
N ASN A 117 21.24 15.30 -13.00
CA ASN A 117 21.22 14.72 -14.35
C ASN A 117 20.01 15.15 -15.19
N ASN A 118 19.68 16.45 -15.13
CA ASN A 118 18.54 17.06 -15.81
C ASN A 118 17.17 16.45 -15.42
N GLN A 119 17.03 15.98 -14.18
CA GLN A 119 15.76 15.55 -13.58
C GLN A 119 15.50 16.29 -12.27
N LEU A 120 14.23 16.60 -12.00
CA LEU A 120 13.80 17.30 -10.79
C LEU A 120 13.61 16.32 -9.63
N TYR A 121 14.34 16.51 -8.53
CA TYR A 121 14.16 15.79 -7.28
C TYR A 121 13.58 16.74 -6.24
N LEU A 122 12.52 16.30 -5.54
CA LEU A 122 11.87 17.06 -4.48
C LEU A 122 12.13 16.41 -3.12
N PHE A 123 12.13 17.22 -2.07
CA PHE A 123 12.47 16.80 -0.72
C PHE A 123 11.47 17.35 0.30
N THR A 124 11.17 16.58 1.33
CA THR A 124 10.40 17.07 2.48
C THR A 124 11.21 18.11 3.23
N LYS A 125 10.55 19.20 3.65
CA LYS A 125 11.12 20.19 4.58
C LYS A 125 10.10 20.49 5.67
N THR A 126 10.54 20.42 6.91
CA THR A 126 9.76 20.79 8.11
C THR A 126 10.70 21.49 9.09
N PRO A 127 10.21 22.16 10.15
CA PRO A 127 11.07 22.83 11.13
C PRO A 127 12.14 21.93 11.78
N GLY A 128 11.89 20.62 11.87
CA GLY A 128 12.82 19.66 12.48
C GLY A 128 13.53 18.72 11.51
N PHE A 129 13.29 18.86 10.20
CA PHE A 129 13.80 17.91 9.21
C PHE A 129 13.94 18.56 7.82
N ASP A 130 15.14 18.48 7.25
CA ASP A 130 15.42 18.88 5.87
C ASP A 130 15.93 17.67 5.07
N GLY A 131 15.09 17.14 4.17
CA GLY A 131 15.42 15.97 3.37
C GLY A 131 16.56 16.21 2.38
N LEU A 132 16.72 17.43 1.85
CA LEU A 132 17.80 17.77 0.94
C LEU A 132 19.13 17.88 1.68
N GLU A 133 19.13 18.46 2.89
CA GLU A 133 20.31 18.47 3.74
C GLU A 133 20.76 17.04 4.04
N LYS A 134 19.84 16.17 4.48
CA LYS A 134 20.15 14.76 4.75
C LYS A 134 20.60 14.00 3.49
N TRP A 135 20.01 14.30 2.32
CA TRP A 135 20.46 13.74 1.05
C TRP A 135 21.93 14.09 0.76
N ASN A 136 22.30 15.36 0.90
CA ASN A 136 23.65 15.86 0.61
C ASN A 136 24.73 15.35 1.59
N LEU A 137 24.34 14.74 2.73
CA LEU A 137 25.26 14.05 3.65
C LEU A 137 25.60 12.62 3.21
N ASN A 138 25.01 12.13 2.12
CA ASN A 138 25.20 10.79 1.59
C ASN A 138 25.74 10.84 0.16
N ASP A 139 26.26 9.70 -0.33
CA ASP A 139 26.66 9.57 -1.73
C ASP A 139 25.42 9.63 -2.64
N GLU A 140 25.38 10.61 -3.55
CA GLU A 140 24.22 10.87 -4.40
C GLU A 140 23.90 9.71 -5.33
N SER A 141 24.91 9.02 -5.88
CA SER A 141 24.69 7.89 -6.78
C SER A 141 24.03 6.71 -6.07
N ILE A 142 24.47 6.43 -4.84
CA ILE A 142 23.90 5.39 -3.98
C ILE A 142 22.48 5.76 -3.56
N MET A 143 22.23 7.03 -3.23
CA MET A 143 20.90 7.49 -2.84
C MET A 143 19.90 7.38 -3.99
N ILE A 144 20.30 7.73 -5.22
CA ILE A 144 19.49 7.56 -6.42
C ILE A 144 19.16 6.07 -6.62
N GLU A 145 20.17 5.18 -6.65
CA GLU A 145 19.95 3.75 -6.87
C GLU A 145 18.93 3.16 -5.89
N ARG A 146 19.02 3.55 -4.61
CA ARG A 146 18.11 3.09 -3.56
C ARG A 146 16.70 3.60 -3.73
N ALA A 147 16.54 4.90 -4.02
CA ALA A 147 15.23 5.48 -4.29
C ALA A 147 14.59 4.88 -5.54
N GLU A 148 15.37 4.62 -6.60
CA GLU A 148 14.90 3.93 -7.81
C GLU A 148 14.36 2.55 -7.53
N LYS A 149 15.13 1.73 -6.79
CA LYS A 149 14.71 0.39 -6.41
C LYS A 149 13.41 0.43 -5.61
N PHE A 150 13.30 1.35 -4.65
CA PHE A 150 12.09 1.53 -3.86
C PHE A 150 10.92 2.00 -4.73
N TRP A 151 11.11 3.02 -5.57
CA TRP A 151 10.08 3.56 -6.44
C TRP A 151 9.55 2.52 -7.41
N LYS A 152 10.42 1.75 -8.07
CA LYS A 152 10.03 0.65 -8.95
C LYS A 152 9.11 -0.34 -8.23
N SER A 153 9.39 -0.65 -6.96
CA SER A 153 8.54 -1.54 -6.16
C SER A 153 7.16 -0.96 -5.83
N ARG A 154 7.01 0.37 -5.83
CA ARG A 154 5.72 1.06 -5.65
C ARG A 154 4.93 1.07 -6.96
N VAL A 155 5.59 1.41 -8.07
CA VAL A 155 5.03 1.38 -9.43
C VAL A 155 4.46 -0.01 -9.73
N MET A 156 5.25 -1.08 -9.53
CA MET A 156 4.78 -2.46 -9.78
C MET A 156 3.53 -2.83 -9.00
N ARG A 157 3.38 -2.33 -7.76
CA ARG A 157 2.17 -2.57 -6.96
C ARG A 157 1.00 -1.70 -7.40
N GLY A 158 1.26 -0.43 -7.69
CA GLY A 158 0.25 0.54 -8.12
C GLY A 158 -0.36 0.18 -9.46
N GLU A 159 0.46 -0.16 -10.45
CA GLU A 159 0.03 -0.50 -11.81
C GLU A 159 -0.79 -1.80 -11.89
N LYS A 160 -0.68 -2.68 -10.88
CA LYS A 160 -1.56 -3.85 -10.76
C LYS A 160 -3.04 -3.44 -10.61
N TYR A 161 -3.30 -2.22 -10.12
CA TYR A 161 -4.63 -1.67 -9.93
C TYR A 161 -4.75 -0.34 -10.69
N PRO A 162 -5.28 -0.35 -11.94
CA PRO A 162 -5.39 0.86 -12.78
C PRO A 162 -6.23 1.99 -12.19
N VAL A 163 -6.99 1.70 -11.12
CA VAL A 163 -7.70 2.66 -10.30
C VAL A 163 -7.29 2.38 -8.85
N LYS A 164 -7.03 3.44 -8.08
CA LYS A 164 -6.73 3.29 -6.66
C LYS A 164 -7.87 2.52 -5.98
N PRO A 165 -7.58 1.44 -5.23
CA PRO A 165 -8.60 0.79 -4.43
C PRO A 165 -9.33 1.77 -3.50
N ASP A 166 -10.59 1.49 -3.23
CA ASP A 166 -11.34 2.23 -2.22
C ASP A 166 -10.80 1.91 -0.82
N GLY A 167 -10.86 2.87 0.09
CA GLY A 167 -10.40 2.70 1.48
C GLY A 167 -8.89 2.85 1.72
N ILE A 168 -8.04 2.85 0.68
CA ILE A 168 -6.60 3.13 0.82
C ILE A 168 -6.27 4.61 0.58
N ALA A 169 -5.55 5.24 1.50
CA ALA A 169 -5.02 6.59 1.32
C ALA A 169 -3.85 6.60 0.32
N VAL A 170 -3.66 7.72 -0.38
CA VAL A 170 -2.62 7.85 -1.42
C VAL A 170 -1.20 7.74 -0.83
N ASP A 171 -1.03 8.18 0.41
CA ASP A 171 0.20 8.17 1.20
C ASP A 171 0.40 6.89 2.03
N ALA A 172 -0.58 5.99 2.05
CA ALA A 172 -0.48 4.71 2.73
C ALA A 172 0.65 3.82 2.18
N ARG A 173 1.07 2.84 2.99
CA ARG A 173 2.01 1.80 2.57
C ARG A 173 1.40 0.99 1.42
N MET A 174 2.12 0.91 0.31
CA MET A 174 1.67 0.16 -0.87
C MET A 174 1.66 -1.35 -0.63
N GLU A 175 2.34 -1.84 0.41
CA GLU A 175 2.27 -3.25 0.86
C GLU A 175 0.85 -3.68 1.22
N LEU A 176 -0.04 -2.76 1.63
CA LEU A 176 -1.45 -3.07 1.89
C LEU A 176 -2.21 -3.59 0.66
N LEU A 177 -1.68 -3.36 -0.54
CA LEU A 177 -2.21 -3.94 -1.76
C LEU A 177 -1.97 -5.46 -1.88
N ASP A 178 -1.09 -6.03 -1.06
CA ASP A 178 -0.89 -7.48 -1.00
C ASP A 178 -2.16 -8.18 -0.49
N PHE A 179 -2.97 -7.50 0.33
CA PHE A 179 -4.28 -7.97 0.80
C PHE A 179 -5.44 -7.67 -0.14
N GLN A 180 -5.25 -6.86 -1.19
CA GLN A 180 -6.33 -6.45 -2.09
C GLN A 180 -7.15 -7.62 -2.66
N PRO A 181 -6.58 -8.79 -3.02
CA PRO A 181 -7.38 -9.96 -3.44
C PRO A 181 -8.33 -10.48 -2.37
N LEU A 182 -7.98 -10.32 -1.08
CA LEU A 182 -8.77 -10.76 0.06
C LEU A 182 -9.82 -9.74 0.50
N ILE A 183 -9.70 -8.46 0.15
CA ILE A 183 -10.67 -7.42 0.50
C ILE A 183 -12.08 -7.80 0.02
N GLY A 184 -13.07 -7.67 0.91
CA GLY A 184 -14.47 -8.00 0.65
C GLY A 184 -15.07 -9.00 1.65
N SER A 185 -16.28 -9.45 1.35
CA SER A 185 -17.03 -10.42 2.16
C SER A 185 -16.96 -11.82 1.59
N TRP A 186 -16.83 -12.79 2.49
CA TRP A 186 -16.62 -14.20 2.15
C TRP A 186 -17.51 -15.09 3.01
N GLU A 187 -18.02 -16.15 2.41
CA GLU A 187 -18.77 -17.21 3.07
C GLU A 187 -18.16 -18.57 2.74
N GLY A 188 -18.14 -19.46 3.71
CA GLY A 188 -17.43 -20.71 3.55
C GLY A 188 -17.69 -21.68 4.68
N SER A 189 -16.80 -22.65 4.81
CA SER A 189 -16.88 -23.63 5.88
C SER A 189 -15.52 -23.90 6.51
N ASN A 190 -15.54 -24.21 7.80
CA ASN A 190 -14.37 -24.74 8.50
C ASN A 190 -14.52 -26.20 8.88
N GLN A 191 -13.38 -26.88 9.00
CA GLN A 191 -13.26 -28.21 9.56
C GLN A 191 -12.06 -28.29 10.49
N TRP A 192 -12.22 -29.10 11.53
CA TRP A 192 -11.19 -29.39 12.52
C TRP A 192 -10.74 -30.83 12.37
N LEU A 193 -9.44 -31.06 12.45
CA LEU A 193 -8.89 -32.40 12.52
C LEU A 193 -9.25 -33.01 13.88
N VAL A 194 -10.00 -34.12 13.86
CA VAL A 194 -10.47 -34.84 15.06
C VAL A 194 -9.53 -35.98 15.40
N ASP A 195 -9.04 -36.70 14.38
CA ASP A 195 -8.07 -37.77 14.56
C ASP A 195 -6.95 -37.65 13.51
N PRO A 196 -5.73 -37.28 13.91
CA PRO A 196 -4.59 -37.17 13.01
C PRO A 196 -4.19 -38.48 12.33
N LYS A 197 -4.39 -39.64 12.98
CA LYS A 197 -3.97 -40.94 12.44
C LYS A 197 -4.84 -41.37 11.26
N THR A 198 -6.13 -41.12 11.35
CA THR A 198 -7.11 -41.48 10.31
C THR A 198 -7.45 -40.31 9.38
N LYS A 199 -6.87 -39.12 9.62
CA LYS A 199 -7.22 -37.85 8.94
C LYS A 199 -8.75 -37.61 8.97
N LYS A 200 -9.39 -37.95 10.09
CA LYS A 200 -10.83 -37.73 10.29
C LYS A 200 -11.08 -36.28 10.68
N TYR A 201 -12.00 -35.63 9.98
CA TYR A 201 -12.39 -34.25 10.23
C TYR A 201 -13.78 -34.13 10.85
N SER A 202 -14.02 -33.00 11.53
CA SER A 202 -15.33 -32.60 11.99
C SER A 202 -16.28 -32.36 10.81
N ARG A 203 -17.58 -32.27 11.11
CA ARG A 203 -18.55 -31.74 10.15
C ARG A 203 -18.15 -30.31 9.75
N LYS A 204 -18.40 -29.97 8.48
CA LYS A 204 -18.25 -28.61 7.96
C LYS A 204 -19.18 -27.67 8.73
N THR A 205 -18.63 -26.61 9.29
CA THR A 205 -19.39 -25.56 9.98
C THR A 205 -19.33 -24.29 9.15
N PRO A 206 -20.47 -23.67 8.79
CA PRO A 206 -20.49 -22.48 7.96
C PRO A 206 -19.91 -21.29 8.72
N GLY A 207 -19.24 -20.38 8.02
CA GLY A 207 -18.71 -19.14 8.59
C GLY A 207 -18.61 -18.01 7.56
N LYS A 208 -18.39 -16.80 8.06
CA LYS A 208 -18.15 -15.60 7.26
C LYS A 208 -16.82 -14.96 7.62
N TRP A 209 -16.15 -14.38 6.63
CA TRP A 209 -14.95 -13.57 6.82
C TRP A 209 -15.13 -12.28 6.06
N ILE A 210 -14.86 -11.14 6.68
CA ILE A 210 -14.87 -9.84 6.03
C ILE A 210 -13.45 -9.27 6.15
N PHE A 211 -12.87 -8.83 5.05
CA PHE A 211 -11.60 -8.10 5.03
C PHE A 211 -11.85 -6.69 4.51
N GLU A 212 -11.32 -5.70 5.21
CA GLU A 212 -11.45 -4.29 4.85
C GLU A 212 -10.16 -3.52 5.09
N TYR A 213 -9.95 -2.47 4.31
CA TYR A 213 -9.00 -1.43 4.67
C TYR A 213 -9.58 -0.64 5.84
N ASP A 214 -8.81 -0.50 6.90
CA ASP A 214 -9.20 0.26 8.07
C ASP A 214 -8.19 1.38 8.34
N TYR A 215 -8.59 2.36 9.15
CA TYR A 215 -7.81 3.54 9.50
C TYR A 215 -7.28 4.27 8.24
N LYS A 216 -8.18 4.50 7.26
CA LYS A 216 -7.86 5.07 5.93
C LYS A 216 -6.86 4.23 5.12
N GLY A 217 -6.87 2.92 5.35
CA GLY A 217 -5.97 1.97 4.70
C GLY A 217 -4.54 2.18 5.18
N TYR A 218 -4.36 2.30 6.49
CA TYR A 218 -3.06 2.15 7.16
C TYR A 218 -2.93 0.78 7.83
N CYS A 219 -4.03 0.04 7.92
CA CYS A 219 -4.08 -1.36 8.33
C CYS A 219 -5.17 -2.12 7.57
N ILE A 220 -5.14 -3.45 7.71
CA ILE A 220 -6.26 -4.32 7.33
C ILE A 220 -6.98 -4.70 8.60
N LYS A 221 -8.30 -4.60 8.59
CA LYS A 221 -9.17 -5.23 9.59
C LYS A 221 -9.82 -6.44 8.93
N ASP A 222 -9.85 -7.56 9.63
CA ASP A 222 -10.60 -8.72 9.18
C ASP A 222 -11.41 -9.36 10.30
N ASP A 223 -12.72 -9.47 10.07
CA ASP A 223 -13.67 -9.96 11.06
C ASP A 223 -14.12 -11.37 10.70
N PHE A 224 -13.98 -12.28 11.65
CA PHE A 224 -14.36 -13.67 11.48
C PHE A 224 -15.60 -14.03 12.28
N TYR A 225 -16.60 -14.60 11.61
CA TYR A 225 -17.91 -14.90 12.19
C TYR A 225 -18.29 -16.36 12.00
N TYR A 226 -18.74 -16.98 13.09
CA TYR A 226 -19.32 -18.31 13.10
C TYR A 226 -20.64 -18.32 13.86
N PRO A 227 -21.55 -19.27 13.57
CA PRO A 227 -22.74 -19.49 14.40
C PRO A 227 -22.39 -19.73 15.87
N ASN A 228 -21.22 -20.33 16.14
CA ASN A 228 -20.65 -20.41 17.48
C ASN A 228 -19.60 -19.29 17.68
N PRO A 229 -19.85 -18.32 18.59
CA PRO A 229 -18.98 -17.15 18.75
C PRO A 229 -17.62 -17.48 19.40
N LEU A 230 -17.41 -18.70 19.88
CA LEU A 230 -16.14 -19.12 20.51
C LEU A 230 -14.92 -18.89 19.62
N TRP A 231 -15.05 -18.90 18.29
CA TRP A 231 -13.93 -18.69 17.37
C TRP A 231 -14.16 -17.48 16.44
N ALA A 232 -15.05 -16.59 16.87
CA ALA A 232 -15.33 -15.34 16.18
C ALA A 232 -14.57 -14.19 16.83
N GLY A 233 -14.18 -13.21 16.03
CA GLY A 233 -13.51 -12.01 16.51
C GLY A 233 -12.82 -11.22 15.40
N PRO A 234 -12.52 -9.95 15.68
CA PRO A 234 -11.73 -9.11 14.78
C PRO A 234 -10.25 -9.47 14.84
N ALA A 235 -9.57 -9.28 13.71
CA ALA A 235 -8.13 -9.21 13.60
C ALA A 235 -7.70 -7.91 12.92
N THR A 236 -6.51 -7.44 13.27
CA THR A 236 -5.86 -6.27 12.64
C THR A 236 -4.49 -6.67 12.13
N ARG A 237 -4.15 -6.22 10.92
CA ARG A 237 -2.89 -6.52 10.25
C ARG A 237 -2.20 -5.22 9.83
N ILE A 238 -0.93 -5.09 10.20
CA ILE A 238 -0.12 -3.90 9.98
C ILE A 238 1.22 -4.35 9.40
N TYR A 239 1.73 -3.62 8.40
CA TYR A 239 3.06 -3.90 7.87
C TYR A 239 4.14 -3.14 8.64
N ASP A 240 5.04 -3.86 9.29
CA ASP A 240 6.24 -3.31 9.91
C ASP A 240 7.33 -3.21 8.85
N ALA A 241 7.55 -1.99 8.34
CA ALA A 241 8.56 -1.74 7.32
C ALA A 241 10.01 -1.76 7.83
N MET A 242 10.23 -1.70 9.15
CA MET A 242 11.58 -1.87 9.70
C MET A 242 11.99 -3.34 9.63
N LYS A 243 11.06 -4.23 10.00
CA LYS A 243 11.24 -5.69 9.96
C LYS A 243 10.92 -6.34 8.62
N GLU A 244 10.23 -5.62 7.75
CA GLU A 244 9.70 -6.13 6.46
C GLU A 244 8.78 -7.34 6.65
N LYS A 245 7.89 -7.25 7.67
CA LYS A 245 6.93 -8.30 8.02
C LYS A 245 5.56 -7.74 8.31
N TRP A 246 4.55 -8.58 8.12
CA TRP A 246 3.21 -8.35 8.63
C TRP A 246 3.15 -8.69 10.11
N PHE A 247 2.66 -7.76 10.91
CA PHE A 247 2.22 -8.01 12.27
C PHE A 247 0.71 -8.16 12.27
N MET A 248 0.21 -9.27 12.80
CA MET A 248 -1.22 -9.59 12.81
C MET A 248 -1.65 -9.94 14.22
N MET A 249 -2.76 -9.37 14.67
CA MET A 249 -3.30 -9.56 16.01
C MET A 249 -4.78 -9.89 15.95
N TYR A 250 -5.20 -10.89 16.71
CA TYR A 250 -6.60 -11.28 16.84
C TYR A 250 -7.09 -11.14 18.26
N MET A 251 -8.34 -10.71 18.38
CA MET A 251 -9.03 -10.52 19.65
C MET A 251 -10.25 -11.44 19.68
N PRO A 252 -10.28 -12.47 20.55
CA PRO A 252 -11.42 -13.36 20.63
C PRO A 252 -12.65 -12.63 21.21
N LEU A 253 -13.83 -12.89 20.65
CA LEU A 253 -15.09 -12.32 21.14
C LEU A 253 -15.59 -13.03 22.41
N ALA A 254 -15.49 -14.36 22.45
CA ALA A 254 -16.10 -15.18 23.50
C ALA A 254 -15.09 -16.14 24.19
N GLN A 255 -13.79 -15.95 23.97
CA GLN A 255 -12.74 -16.72 24.65
C GLN A 255 -11.99 -15.86 25.66
N PRO A 256 -11.34 -16.48 26.67
CA PRO A 256 -10.36 -15.78 27.47
C PRO A 256 -9.28 -15.11 26.61
N ILE A 257 -8.76 -13.97 27.08
CA ILE A 257 -7.74 -13.19 26.35
C ILE A 257 -6.46 -13.98 26.04
N GLU A 258 -6.20 -15.05 26.79
CA GLU A 258 -5.10 -16.01 26.59
C GLU A 258 -5.15 -16.72 25.23
N TYR A 259 -6.31 -16.75 24.58
CA TYR A 259 -6.50 -17.29 23.23
C TYR A 259 -6.31 -16.24 22.12
N SER A 260 -6.01 -14.99 22.48
CA SER A 260 -5.52 -14.01 21.49
C SER A 260 -4.19 -14.48 20.90
N TRP A 261 -3.95 -14.13 19.65
CA TRP A 261 -2.67 -14.39 19.00
C TRP A 261 -2.11 -13.10 18.43
N LYS A 262 -0.79 -13.02 18.50
CA LYS A 262 0.05 -12.03 17.82
C LYS A 262 1.02 -12.83 16.98
N MET A 263 1.00 -12.61 15.68
CA MET A 263 1.80 -13.37 14.74
C MET A 263 2.57 -12.46 13.80
N GLU A 264 3.73 -12.92 13.38
CA GLU A 264 4.45 -12.34 12.26
C GLU A 264 4.12 -13.13 10.99
N GLY A 265 4.07 -12.46 9.84
CA GLY A 265 3.80 -13.09 8.56
C GLY A 265 4.44 -12.40 7.38
N TYR A 266 4.38 -13.05 6.23
CA TYR A 266 4.91 -12.56 4.96
C TYR A 266 4.14 -13.17 3.79
N PHE A 267 4.08 -12.44 2.67
CA PHE A 267 3.65 -12.99 1.39
C PHE A 267 4.85 -13.59 0.67
N ASP A 268 4.70 -14.79 0.12
CA ASP A 268 5.71 -15.36 -0.78
C ASP A 268 5.50 -14.92 -2.23
N GLU A 269 6.42 -15.31 -3.11
CA GLU A 269 6.40 -14.97 -4.54
C GLU A 269 5.15 -15.48 -5.29
N LYS A 270 4.44 -16.46 -4.72
CA LYS A 270 3.19 -17.01 -5.26
C LYS A 270 1.95 -16.28 -4.71
N GLY A 271 2.13 -15.24 -3.91
CA GLY A 271 1.04 -14.49 -3.28
C GLY A 271 0.39 -15.23 -2.10
N ARG A 272 1.04 -16.26 -1.53
CA ARG A 272 0.52 -16.96 -0.35
C ARG A 272 0.95 -16.22 0.92
N LEU A 273 0.01 -15.99 1.84
CA LEU A 273 0.30 -15.37 3.13
C LEU A 273 0.64 -16.46 4.16
N HIS A 274 1.88 -16.44 4.63
CA HIS A 274 2.36 -17.27 5.72
C HIS A 274 2.29 -16.47 7.02
N GLY A 275 1.90 -17.12 8.11
CA GLY A 275 1.96 -16.55 9.45
C GLY A 275 2.43 -17.57 10.47
N GLU A 276 3.13 -17.12 11.50
CA GLU A 276 3.60 -17.98 12.59
C GLU A 276 3.46 -17.28 13.94
N PHE A 277 3.00 -18.02 14.95
CA PHE A 277 3.03 -17.58 16.34
C PHE A 277 3.28 -18.73 17.31
N LYS A 278 3.65 -18.36 18.52
CA LYS A 278 3.74 -19.26 19.67
C LYS A 278 2.64 -18.94 20.66
N SER A 279 2.04 -19.97 21.25
CA SER A 279 1.02 -19.83 22.28
C SER A 279 1.00 -21.10 23.14
N LYS A 280 0.04 -21.21 24.06
CA LYS A 280 -0.13 -22.36 24.94
C LYS A 280 -1.60 -22.76 25.02
N ASP A 281 -1.86 -24.04 25.20
CA ASP A 281 -3.17 -24.57 25.54
C ASP A 281 -3.03 -25.69 26.60
N ALA A 282 -4.09 -26.46 26.82
CA ALA A 282 -4.10 -27.55 27.80
C ALA A 282 -3.06 -28.65 27.54
N GLN A 283 -2.54 -28.80 26.32
CA GLN A 283 -1.49 -29.76 25.96
C GLN A 283 -0.08 -29.19 26.15
N GLY A 284 0.05 -27.90 26.39
CA GLY A 284 1.33 -27.21 26.61
C GLY A 284 1.57 -26.08 25.61
N GLU A 285 2.82 -25.67 25.51
CA GLU A 285 3.25 -24.68 24.53
C GLU A 285 3.24 -25.26 23.12
N TYR A 286 2.90 -24.43 22.14
CA TYR A 286 2.87 -24.84 20.74
C TYR A 286 3.32 -23.71 19.82
N ILE A 287 3.80 -24.11 18.64
CA ILE A 287 3.97 -23.26 17.47
C ILE A 287 2.79 -23.52 16.54
N GLN A 288 2.18 -22.45 16.04
CA GLN A 288 1.15 -22.55 15.02
C GLN A 288 1.56 -21.78 13.78
N LYS A 289 1.48 -22.46 12.64
CA LYS A 289 1.65 -21.86 11.31
C LYS A 289 0.30 -21.73 10.64
N ILE A 290 0.08 -20.64 9.95
CA ILE A 290 -1.10 -20.41 9.12
C ILE A 290 -0.69 -20.16 7.69
N LEU A 291 -1.55 -20.54 6.75
CA LEU A 291 -1.34 -20.32 5.34
C LEU A 291 -2.65 -19.90 4.68
N PHE A 292 -2.66 -18.74 4.03
CA PHE A 292 -3.64 -18.43 2.99
C PHE A 292 -3.06 -18.85 1.64
N TYR A 293 -3.82 -19.60 0.86
CA TYR A 293 -3.39 -20.15 -0.42
C TYR A 293 -4.58 -20.31 -1.37
N ASP A 294 -4.28 -20.62 -2.64
CA ASP A 294 -5.26 -20.64 -3.73
C ASP A 294 -6.13 -19.38 -3.71
N ILE A 295 -5.49 -18.21 -3.57
CA ILE A 295 -6.17 -16.91 -3.46
C ILE A 295 -6.53 -16.44 -4.87
N GLU A 296 -7.80 -16.63 -5.21
CA GLU A 296 -8.38 -16.29 -6.50
C GLU A 296 -9.38 -15.14 -6.38
N ALA A 297 -9.89 -14.66 -7.51
CA ALA A 297 -10.86 -13.58 -7.53
C ALA A 297 -12.13 -13.91 -6.74
N ASP A 298 -12.59 -15.15 -6.70
CA ASP A 298 -13.86 -15.57 -6.10
C ASP A 298 -13.73 -16.59 -4.96
N SER A 299 -12.51 -17.01 -4.63
CA SER A 299 -12.26 -18.00 -3.57
C SER A 299 -10.88 -17.84 -2.95
N PHE A 300 -10.75 -18.34 -1.73
CA PHE A 300 -9.44 -18.61 -1.14
C PHE A 300 -9.53 -19.76 -0.15
N LYS A 301 -8.39 -20.36 0.18
CA LYS A 301 -8.27 -21.35 1.24
C LYS A 301 -7.37 -20.85 2.34
N TRP A 302 -7.65 -21.32 3.54
CA TRP A 302 -6.81 -21.08 4.70
C TRP A 302 -6.61 -22.38 5.46
N LYS A 303 -5.42 -22.57 6.02
CA LYS A 303 -5.16 -23.68 6.93
C LYS A 303 -4.26 -23.31 8.08
N ALA A 304 -4.28 -24.14 9.11
CA ALA A 304 -3.35 -24.07 10.22
C ALA A 304 -2.72 -25.42 10.54
N ASP A 305 -1.40 -25.39 10.73
CA ASP A 305 -0.58 -26.51 11.18
C ASP A 305 -0.06 -26.21 12.59
N ARG A 306 0.15 -27.24 13.41
CA ARG A 306 0.59 -27.05 14.80
C ARG A 306 1.68 -28.03 15.20
N SER A 307 2.65 -27.54 15.99
CA SER A 307 3.70 -28.35 16.60
C SER A 307 3.76 -28.11 18.10
N TYR A 308 3.89 -29.19 18.88
CA TYR A 308 4.06 -29.15 20.35
C TYR A 308 5.50 -29.47 20.78
N ASP A 309 6.40 -29.76 19.83
CA ASP A 309 7.79 -30.19 20.06
C ASP A 309 8.77 -29.25 19.34
N ASN A 310 8.46 -27.95 19.37
CA ASN A 310 9.29 -26.88 18.81
C ASN A 310 9.63 -27.08 17.31
N GLY A 311 8.70 -27.63 16.56
CA GLY A 311 8.77 -27.78 15.10
C GLY A 311 9.36 -29.11 14.62
N ALA A 312 9.68 -30.05 15.51
CA ALA A 312 10.20 -31.36 15.13
C ALA A 312 9.13 -32.23 14.45
N THR A 313 7.89 -32.17 14.91
CA THR A 313 6.72 -32.80 14.29
C THR A 313 5.56 -31.83 14.15
N TRP A 314 4.72 -32.06 13.14
CA TRP A 314 3.59 -31.20 12.81
C TRP A 314 2.30 -32.00 12.71
N ILE A 315 1.29 -31.51 13.41
CA ILE A 315 -0.11 -31.83 13.15
C ILE A 315 -0.56 -30.94 12.00
N GLU A 316 -0.45 -31.48 10.79
CA GLU A 316 -0.84 -30.79 9.56
C GLU A 316 -2.34 -30.74 9.38
N ASP A 317 -2.80 -29.64 8.77
CA ASP A 317 -4.19 -29.37 8.43
C ASP A 317 -5.11 -29.50 9.64
N ARG A 318 -4.64 -29.03 10.81
CA ARG A 318 -5.39 -29.06 12.06
C ARG A 318 -6.72 -28.32 11.93
N VAL A 319 -6.71 -27.25 11.15
CA VAL A 319 -7.90 -26.50 10.75
C VAL A 319 -7.81 -26.19 9.27
N ILE A 320 -8.89 -26.39 8.53
CA ILE A 320 -9.01 -26.02 7.12
C ILE A 320 -10.26 -25.17 6.94
N LEU A 321 -10.11 -24.08 6.19
CA LEU A 321 -11.16 -23.18 5.75
C LEU A 321 -11.16 -23.12 4.22
N GLU A 322 -12.36 -23.18 3.65
CA GLU A 322 -12.61 -22.96 2.22
C GLU A 322 -13.63 -21.83 2.10
N MET A 323 -13.24 -20.74 1.46
CA MET A 323 -14.01 -19.50 1.41
C MET A 323 -14.37 -19.15 -0.04
N LYS A 324 -15.60 -18.67 -0.23
CA LYS A 324 -16.11 -18.15 -1.51
C LYS A 324 -16.59 -16.72 -1.33
N ARG A 325 -16.37 -15.90 -2.34
CA ARG A 325 -16.77 -14.49 -2.30
C ARG A 325 -18.29 -14.36 -2.28
N VAL A 326 -18.81 -13.50 -1.42
CA VAL A 326 -20.22 -13.07 -1.45
C VAL A 326 -20.36 -12.06 -2.59
N LYS A 327 -21.28 -12.35 -3.52
CA LYS A 327 -21.54 -11.50 -4.68
C LYS A 327 -22.36 -10.26 -4.33
#